data_AF-A0AAV7JHF7-F1
#
_entry.id   AF-A0AAV7JHF7-F1
#
_cell.length_a   1.000
_cell.length_b   1.000
_cell.length_c   1.000
_cell.angle_alpha   90.00
_cell.angle_beta   90.00
_cell.angle_gamma   90.00
#
_symmetry.space_group_name_H-M   'P 1'
#
loop_
_entity.id
_entity.type
_entity.pdbx_description
1 polymer ?
#
loop_
_entity_poly.entity_id
_entity_poly.type
_entity_poly.pdbx_seq_one_letter_code
_entity_poly.pdbx_strand_id
1 'polypeptide(L)'
;MKTIKFFDENTQQWWSPVTGGSNIPALNDLLTQFGLAFSDRIYAGTYSLPDVTLDDNTKPRDFPYLSGSSLARYPSHARVLSVTLHDQVAEVTTESIKEVDDIAILALLEGEC
;
A
#
# COMPACT_ATOMS: atom_id res chain seq x y z
N MET A 1 -11.87 -4.45 -7.38
CA MET A 1 -12.45 -3.86 -6.15
C MET A 1 -13.83 -3.29 -6.47
N LYS A 2 -14.90 -3.62 -5.73
CA LYS A 2 -16.23 -3.02 -5.97
C LYS A 2 -16.27 -1.63 -5.35
N THR A 3 -16.04 -0.59 -6.15
CA THR A 3 -16.14 0.80 -5.71
C THR A 3 -17.58 1.09 -5.28
N ILE A 4 -17.76 1.62 -4.08
CA ILE A 4 -19.09 2.05 -3.61
C ILE A 4 -19.55 3.18 -4.54
N LYS A 5 -20.75 3.02 -5.09
CA LYS A 5 -21.39 4.03 -5.93
C LYS A 5 -22.55 4.63 -5.16
N PHE A 6 -22.59 5.95 -5.13
CA PHE A 6 -23.69 6.70 -4.56
C PHE A 6 -24.49 7.28 -5.71
N PHE A 7 -25.80 7.14 -5.63
CA PHE A 7 -26.69 7.85 -6.52
C PHE A 7 -26.89 9.25 -5.95
N ASP A 8 -26.42 10.27 -6.65
CA ASP A 8 -26.71 11.66 -6.31
C ASP A 8 -28.04 12.06 -6.93
N GLU A 9 -29.05 12.27 -6.08
CA GLU A 9 -30.40 12.65 -6.50
C GLU A 9 -30.45 14.06 -7.12
N ASN A 10 -29.53 14.97 -6.76
CA ASN A 10 -29.53 16.33 -7.29
C ASN A 10 -29.02 16.41 -8.74
N THR A 11 -28.01 15.61 -9.08
CA THR A 11 -27.45 15.54 -10.45
C THR A 11 -28.01 14.38 -11.26
N GLN A 12 -28.76 13.47 -10.63
CA GLN A 12 -29.23 12.21 -11.20
C GLN A 12 -28.10 11.34 -11.75
N GLN A 13 -26.93 11.41 -11.12
CA GLN A 13 -25.73 10.71 -11.57
C GLN A 13 -25.23 9.73 -10.51
N TRP A 14 -24.69 8.62 -10.99
CA TRP A 14 -23.89 7.73 -10.17
C TRP A 14 -22.49 8.31 -10.04
N TRP A 15 -22.09 8.64 -8.82
CA TRP A 15 -20.73 9.05 -8.53
C TRP A 15 -20.09 8.09 -7.53
N SER A 16 -18.80 7.87 -7.70
CA SER A 16 -17.97 7.25 -6.67
C SER A 16 -17.23 8.36 -5.95
N PRO A 17 -17.25 8.41 -4.61
CA PRO A 17 -16.49 9.41 -3.90
C PRO A 17 -15.02 9.22 -4.19
N VAL A 18 -14.40 10.32 -4.65
CA VAL A 18 -12.97 10.46 -4.58
C VAL A 18 -12.65 10.73 -3.11
N THR A 19 -12.54 9.66 -2.32
CA THR A 19 -11.94 9.78 -0.98
C THR A 19 -10.51 10.24 -1.18
N GLY A 20 -10.14 11.38 -0.56
CA GLY A 20 -8.83 11.98 -0.74
C GLY A 20 -7.68 11.04 -0.37
N GLY A 21 -6.52 11.26 -0.97
CA GLY A 21 -5.28 10.54 -0.65
C GLY A 21 -4.51 11.16 0.53
N SER A 22 -3.46 10.48 0.97
CA SER A 22 -2.52 11.02 1.97
C SER A 22 -1.66 12.14 1.36
N ASN A 23 -1.36 13.18 2.14
CA ASN A 23 -0.39 14.20 1.76
C ASN A 23 1.05 13.65 1.94
N ILE A 24 1.50 12.87 0.96
CA ILE A 24 2.82 12.21 0.98
C ILE A 24 3.97 13.20 1.23
N PRO A 25 4.03 14.39 0.58
CA PRO A 25 5.06 15.38 0.88
C PRO A 25 5.15 15.76 2.36
N ALA A 26 4.02 16.13 2.98
CA ALA A 26 4.01 16.52 4.39
C ALA A 26 4.36 15.36 5.35
N LEU A 27 3.94 14.13 5.00
CA LEU A 27 4.33 12.93 5.76
C LEU A 27 5.83 12.66 5.63
N ASN A 28 6.41 12.82 4.44
CA ASN A 28 7.84 12.64 4.23
C ASN A 28 8.66 13.69 4.98
N ASP A 29 8.19 14.93 5.05
CA ASP A 29 8.83 15.98 5.87
C ASP A 29 8.87 15.56 7.35
N LEU A 30 7.76 15.03 7.89
CA LEU A 30 7.68 14.55 9.27
C LEU A 30 8.61 13.34 9.54
N LEU A 31 8.68 12.41 8.58
CA LEU A 31 9.41 11.15 8.71
C LEU A 31 10.91 11.25 8.44
N THR A 32 11.36 12.38 7.88
CA THR A 32 12.78 12.61 7.52
C THR A 32 13.73 12.38 8.71
N GLN A 33 13.32 12.77 9.92
CA GLN A 33 14.13 12.57 11.14
C GLN A 33 14.40 11.10 11.47
N PHE A 34 13.55 10.18 10.99
CA PHE A 34 13.70 8.74 11.17
C PHE A 34 14.36 8.06 9.97
N GLY A 35 14.82 8.82 8.97
CA GLY A 35 15.36 8.28 7.73
C GLY A 35 14.32 7.55 6.87
N LEU A 36 13.03 7.82 7.09
CA LEU A 36 11.91 7.19 6.39
C LEU A 36 11.30 8.14 5.35
N ALA A 37 10.83 7.60 4.23
CA ALA A 37 10.00 8.32 3.25
C ALA A 37 9.13 7.35 2.44
N PHE A 38 7.89 7.75 2.19
CA PHE A 38 7.01 7.11 1.21
C PHE A 38 7.39 7.49 -0.22
N SER A 39 7.07 6.60 -1.16
CA SER A 39 7.24 6.81 -2.59
C SER A 39 6.03 7.52 -3.20
N ASP A 40 6.12 7.81 -4.49
CA ASP A 40 5.05 8.34 -5.34
C ASP A 40 4.24 7.24 -6.05
N ARG A 41 4.60 5.96 -5.87
CA ARG A 41 3.92 4.83 -6.52
C ARG A 41 2.85 4.26 -5.62
N ILE A 42 1.74 3.85 -6.24
CA ILE A 42 0.60 3.23 -5.56
C ILE A 42 0.50 1.79 -6.02
N TYR A 43 0.43 0.88 -5.06
CA TYR A 43 0.33 -0.55 -5.30
C TYR A 43 -0.94 -1.11 -4.69
N ALA A 44 -1.41 -2.22 -5.25
CA ALA A 44 -2.53 -3.00 -4.73
C ALA A 44 -2.27 -4.49 -4.99
N GLY A 45 -2.98 -5.37 -4.27
CA GLY A 45 -2.86 -6.81 -4.48
C GLY A 45 -3.08 -7.63 -3.21
N THR A 46 -2.52 -8.83 -3.22
CA THR A 46 -2.58 -9.78 -2.10
C THR A 46 -1.21 -10.39 -1.91
N TYR A 47 -0.75 -10.51 -0.68
CA TYR A 47 0.52 -11.15 -0.34
C TYR A 47 0.31 -12.16 0.78
N SER A 48 1.12 -13.22 0.80
CA SER A 48 1.10 -14.23 1.85
C SER A 48 2.34 -14.09 2.72
N LEU A 49 2.17 -14.20 4.05
CA LEU A 49 3.29 -14.27 4.99
C LEU A 49 3.43 -15.73 5.44
N PRO A 50 4.50 -16.44 5.03
CA PRO A 50 4.65 -17.87 5.36
C PRO A 50 4.67 -18.16 6.86
N ASP A 51 5.24 -17.24 7.64
CA ASP A 51 5.53 -17.43 9.07
C ASP A 51 4.44 -16.83 10.01
N VAL A 52 3.34 -16.30 9.45
CA VAL A 52 2.27 -15.68 10.24
C VAL A 52 0.96 -16.46 10.07
N THR A 53 0.66 -17.32 11.04
CA THR A 53 -0.64 -17.99 11.21
C THR A 53 -1.46 -17.25 12.27
N LEU A 54 -2.65 -16.75 11.92
CA LEU A 54 -3.51 -15.95 12.82
C LEU A 54 -4.68 -16.76 13.40
N ASP A 55 -4.72 -18.05 13.12
CA ASP A 55 -5.75 -19.04 13.42
C ASP A 55 -5.07 -20.43 13.57
N ASP A 56 -5.85 -21.49 13.81
CA ASP A 56 -5.44 -22.85 14.25
C ASP A 56 -4.39 -23.58 13.38
N ASN A 57 -3.20 -23.01 13.20
CA ASN A 57 -1.97 -23.63 12.70
C ASN A 57 -2.04 -24.41 11.38
N THR A 58 -3.05 -24.23 10.52
CA THR A 58 -3.23 -25.17 9.39
C THR A 58 -3.01 -24.58 7.99
N LYS A 59 -3.06 -23.25 7.74
CA LYS A 59 -2.79 -22.70 6.39
C LYS A 59 -2.16 -21.29 6.38
N PRO A 60 -1.25 -21.00 5.42
CA PRO A 60 -0.85 -19.63 5.10
C PRO A 60 -2.07 -18.79 4.70
N ARG A 61 -2.14 -17.54 5.17
CA ARG A 61 -3.23 -16.62 4.83
C ARG A 61 -2.74 -15.56 3.84
N ASP A 62 -3.59 -15.27 2.86
CA ASP A 62 -3.42 -14.12 1.97
C ASP A 62 -3.97 -12.85 2.62
N PHE A 63 -3.12 -11.83 2.68
CA PHE A 63 -3.44 -10.52 3.22
C PHE A 63 -3.75 -9.55 2.08
N PRO A 64 -4.92 -8.89 2.09
CA PRO A 64 -5.24 -7.89 1.08
C PRO A 64 -4.46 -6.60 1.34
N TYR A 65 -3.71 -6.15 0.35
CA TYR A 65 -3.15 -4.80 0.28
C TYR A 65 -4.04 -3.97 -0.66
N LEU A 66 -5.02 -3.27 -0.08
CA LEU A 66 -6.13 -2.67 -0.85
C LEU A 66 -5.68 -1.55 -1.79
N SER A 67 -4.86 -0.64 -1.28
CA SER A 67 -4.22 0.47 -2.01
C SER A 67 -3.28 1.19 -1.04
N GLY A 68 -2.06 1.49 -1.47
CA GLY A 68 -1.12 2.24 -0.62
C GLY A 68 0.18 2.58 -1.33
N SER A 69 0.93 3.52 -0.73
CA SER A 69 2.26 3.90 -1.20
C SER A 69 3.32 3.02 -0.55
N SER A 70 4.34 2.62 -1.33
CA SER A 70 5.51 1.92 -0.82
C SER A 70 6.48 2.86 -0.11
N LEU A 71 7.45 2.30 0.59
CA LEU A 71 8.56 3.04 1.18
C LEU A 71 9.66 3.25 0.14
N ALA A 72 10.05 4.51 -0.08
CA ALA A 72 11.18 4.90 -0.93
C ALA A 72 12.49 5.01 -0.15
N ARG A 73 12.42 5.21 1.16
CA ARG A 73 13.57 5.36 2.04
C ARG A 73 13.30 4.74 3.40
N TYR A 74 14.30 4.05 3.92
CA TYR A 74 14.36 3.52 5.27
C TYR A 74 15.82 3.33 5.67
N PRO A 75 16.16 3.41 6.96
CA PRO A 75 17.50 3.12 7.45
C PRO A 75 17.93 1.67 7.16
N SER A 76 19.24 1.43 7.04
CA SER A 76 19.78 0.09 6.76
C SER A 76 19.56 -0.93 7.88
N HIS A 77 19.32 -0.46 9.12
CA HIS A 77 19.00 -1.31 10.28
C HIS A 77 17.50 -1.58 10.42
N ALA A 78 16.65 -0.97 9.59
CA ALA A 78 15.22 -1.22 9.64
C ALA A 78 14.91 -2.64 9.14
N ARG A 79 14.00 -3.33 9.83
CA ARG A 79 13.44 -4.58 9.31
C ARG A 79 12.30 -4.24 8.38
N VAL A 80 12.42 -4.61 7.12
CA VAL A 80 11.47 -4.23 6.06
C VAL A 80 10.72 -5.46 5.58
N LEU A 81 9.40 -5.34 5.48
CA LEU A 81 8.56 -6.30 4.77
C LEU A 81 8.38 -5.81 3.33
N SER A 82 8.89 -6.60 2.40
CA SER A 82 8.76 -6.39 0.97
C SER A 82 7.91 -7.49 0.34
N VAL A 83 7.04 -7.13 -0.59
CA VAL A 83 6.09 -8.04 -1.22
C VAL A 83 5.97 -7.76 -2.72
N THR A 84 5.45 -8.72 -3.48
CA THR A 84 5.06 -8.51 -4.88
C THR A 84 3.62 -8.01 -4.94
N LEU A 85 3.38 -6.91 -5.66
CA LEU A 85 2.07 -6.30 -5.87
C LEU A 85 1.99 -5.71 -7.28
N HIS A 86 0.78 -5.40 -7.75
CA HIS A 86 0.61 -4.68 -9.01
C HIS A 86 0.65 -3.17 -8.84
N ASP A 87 1.26 -2.50 -9.82
CA ASP A 87 1.27 -1.05 -9.95
C ASP A 87 -0.12 -0.54 -10.35
N GLN A 88 -0.82 0.06 -9.39
CA GLN A 88 -2.18 0.54 -9.56
C GLN A 88 -2.24 1.77 -10.48
N VAL A 89 -1.15 2.54 -10.60
CA VAL A 89 -1.07 3.69 -11.51
C VAL A 89 -0.97 3.19 -12.95
N ALA A 90 -0.16 2.17 -13.19
CA ALA A 90 -0.07 1.51 -14.50
C ALA A 90 -1.42 0.86 -14.88
N GLU A 91 -2.08 0.18 -13.95
CA GLU A 91 -3.39 -0.43 -14.19
C GLU A 91 -4.42 0.60 -14.69
N VAL A 92 -4.47 1.78 -14.07
CA VAL A 92 -5.41 2.84 -14.44
C VAL A 92 -5.00 3.57 -15.73
N THR A 93 -3.70 3.75 -15.97
CA THR A 93 -3.21 4.59 -17.08
C THR A 93 -3.05 3.82 -18.38
N THR A 94 -2.60 2.57 -18.31
CA THR A 94 -2.29 1.74 -19.47
C THR A 94 -3.22 0.54 -19.62
N GLU A 95 -4.21 0.39 -18.73
CA GLU A 95 -5.13 -0.75 -18.69
C GLU A 95 -4.41 -2.11 -18.60
N SER A 96 -3.16 -2.10 -18.12
CA SER A 96 -2.33 -3.30 -18.01
C SER A 96 -1.90 -3.52 -16.57
N ILE A 97 -2.17 -4.70 -16.04
CA ILE A 97 -1.68 -5.11 -14.72
C ILE A 97 -0.18 -5.39 -14.84
N LYS A 98 0.62 -4.62 -14.11
CA LYS A 98 2.07 -4.80 -14.03
C LYS A 98 2.44 -5.18 -12.60
N GLU A 99 2.78 -6.45 -12.41
CA GLU A 99 3.36 -6.93 -11.15
C GLU A 99 4.76 -6.35 -10.98
N VAL A 100 5.08 -5.97 -9.74
CA VAL A 100 6.36 -5.41 -9.33
C VAL A 100 6.78 -6.13 -8.06
N ASP A 101 7.98 -6.71 -8.10
CA ASP A 101 8.59 -7.43 -6.98
C ASP A 101 9.28 -6.46 -5.99
N ASP A 102 9.60 -6.96 -4.81
CA ASP A 102 10.41 -6.26 -3.79
C ASP A 102 9.86 -4.89 -3.35
N ILE A 103 8.54 -4.74 -3.29
CA ILE A 103 7.91 -3.50 -2.84
C ILE A 103 7.89 -3.46 -1.32
N ALA A 104 8.68 -2.56 -0.73
CA ALA A 104 8.68 -2.29 0.70
C ALA A 104 7.36 -1.65 1.16
N ILE A 105 6.52 -2.39 1.89
CA ILE A 105 5.19 -1.92 2.34
C ILE A 105 5.14 -1.60 3.84
N LEU A 106 6.11 -2.08 4.62
CA LEU A 106 6.18 -1.86 6.06
C LEU A 106 7.63 -1.90 6.51
N ALA A 107 8.01 -0.98 7.40
CA ALA A 107 9.31 -0.99 8.06
C ALA A 107 9.12 -0.91 9.58
N LEU A 108 9.88 -1.74 10.30
CA LEU A 108 10.04 -1.69 11.75
C LEU A 108 11.42 -1.10 12.08
N LEU A 109 11.42 0.03 12.77
CA LEU A 109 12.62 0.63 13.34
C LEU A 109 12.85 0.00 14.72
N GLU A 110 13.92 -0.78 14.84
CA GLU A 110 14.41 -1.25 16.13
C GLU A 110 15.35 -0.16 16.68
N GLY A 111 15.12 0.28 17.93
CA GLY A 111 15.98 1.29 18.54
C GLY A 111 17.41 0.75 18.74
N GLU A 112 18.41 1.61 18.55
CA GLU A 112 19.76 1.30 19.03
C GLU A 112 19.69 1.18 20.57
N CYS A 113 19.94 -0.02 21.09
CA CYS A 113 20.12 -0.27 22.53
C CYS A 113 21.41 0.40 23.04
#